data_AF-A0A3A9DSG5-F1
#
_entry.id   AF-A0A3A9DSG5-F1
#
_cell.length_a   1.000
_cell.length_b   1.000
_cell.length_c   1.000
_cell.angle_alpha   90.00
_cell.angle_beta   90.00
_cell.angle_gamma   90.00
#
_symmetry.space_group_name_H-M   'P 1'
#
loop_
_entity.id
_entity.type
_entity.pdbx_description
1 polymer ?
#
loop_
_entity_poly.entity_id
_entity_poly.type
_entity_poly.pdbx_seq_one_letter_code
_entity_poly.pdbx_strand_id
1 'polypeptide(L)'
;AAPNPLKNERAKLTKKLEKLKDLYLNDLISMDEYRLDYNRYMEKLNQIQVVDSPKPNIATLEKFQAESFRTAYLQANREQRRSMWRSLIREIFITSDNRIERISFA
;
A
#
# COMPACT_ATOMS: atom_id res chain seq x y z
N ALA A 1 -0.37 6.30 -12.91
CA ALA A 1 -0.51 5.83 -11.52
C ALA A 1 -1.36 6.84 -10.75
N ALA A 2 -2.56 6.46 -10.31
CA ALA A 2 -3.36 7.35 -9.46
C ALA A 2 -2.62 7.57 -8.13
N PRO A 3 -2.46 8.81 -7.65
CA PRO A 3 -1.81 9.07 -6.37
C PRO A 3 -2.62 8.40 -5.27
N ASN A 4 -1.99 7.47 -4.57
CA ASN A 4 -2.62 6.67 -3.51
C ASN A 4 -3.22 7.63 -2.45
N PRO A 5 -4.55 7.65 -2.24
CA PRO A 5 -5.25 8.69 -1.47
C PRO A 5 -4.71 8.81 -0.03
N LEU A 6 -4.30 7.69 0.55
CA LEU A 6 -3.71 7.59 1.89
C LEU A 6 -2.37 8.36 2.01
N LYS A 7 -1.58 8.43 0.93
CA LYS A 7 -0.30 9.16 0.92
C LYS A 7 -0.53 10.68 0.93
N ASN A 8 -1.59 11.14 0.26
CA ASN A 8 -1.97 12.55 0.25
C ASN A 8 -2.54 13.01 1.61
N GLU A 9 -3.28 12.17 2.30
CA GLU A 9 -3.79 12.48 3.64
C GLU A 9 -2.66 12.56 4.68
N ARG A 10 -1.69 11.64 4.62
CA ARG A 10 -0.49 11.71 5.45
C ARG A 10 0.31 13.00 5.20
N ALA A 11 0.51 13.39 3.94
CA ALA A 11 1.22 14.63 3.58
C ALA A 11 0.48 15.91 4.03
N LYS A 12 -0.85 15.92 4.02
CA LYS A 12 -1.64 17.03 4.57
C LYS A 12 -1.52 17.10 6.09
N LEU A 13 -1.43 15.96 6.76
CA LEU A 13 -1.33 15.87 8.21
C LEU A 13 0.07 16.25 8.73
N THR A 14 1.14 15.89 8.01
CA THR A 14 2.50 16.32 8.34
C THR A 14 2.66 17.84 8.21
N LYS A 15 2.09 18.45 7.16
CA LYS A 15 2.08 19.92 7.01
C LYS A 15 1.33 20.63 8.15
N LYS A 16 0.27 20.00 8.69
CA LYS A 16 -0.45 20.53 9.86
C LYS A 16 0.39 20.45 11.13
N LEU A 17 1.17 19.38 11.31
CA LEU A 17 2.12 19.24 12.42
C LEU A 17 3.27 20.26 12.33
N GLU A 18 3.82 20.49 11.14
CA GLU A 18 4.83 21.53 10.91
C GLU A 18 4.29 22.91 11.27
N LYS A 19 3.07 23.24 10.81
CA LYS A 19 2.43 24.52 11.16
C LYS A 19 2.14 24.66 12.66
N LEU A 20 1.77 23.57 13.33
CA LEU A 20 1.58 23.56 14.79
C LEU A 20 2.89 23.82 15.53
N LYS A 21 4.00 23.23 15.06
CA LYS A 21 5.34 23.49 15.60
C LYS A 21 5.77 24.94 15.38
N ASP A 22 5.49 25.51 14.21
CA ASP A 22 5.77 26.92 13.94
C ASP A 22 4.94 27.85 14.83
N LEU A 23 3.67 27.54 15.10
CA LEU A 23 2.85 28.33 16.03
C LEU A 23 3.43 28.33 17.46
N TYR A 24 3.94 27.19 17.92
CA TYR A 24 4.62 27.10 19.21
C TYR A 24 5.95 27.88 19.23
N LEU A 25 6.76 27.77 18.17
CA LEU A 25 8.03 28.51 18.06
C LEU A 25 7.85 30.03 18.01
N ASN A 26 6.70 30.49 17.52
CA ASN A 26 6.33 31.91 17.49
C ASN A 26 5.60 32.37 18.76
N ASP A 27 5.58 31.56 19.84
CA ASP A 27 4.88 31.84 21.11
C ASP A 27 3.38 32.18 20.94
N LEU A 28 2.76 31.74 19.83
CA LEU A 28 1.34 31.99 19.54
C LEU A 28 0.40 31.07 20.31
N ILE A 29 0.94 30.00 20.91
CA ILE A 29 0.22 28.98 21.67
C ILE A 29 1.08 28.50 22.84
N SER A 30 0.43 28.15 23.95
CA SER A 30 1.12 27.63 25.14
C SER A 30 1.61 26.19 24.93
N MET A 31 2.63 25.79 25.70
CA MET A 31 3.15 24.41 25.69
C MET A 31 2.08 23.36 25.98
N ASP A 32 1.09 23.70 26.80
CA ASP A 32 -0.01 22.78 27.14
C ASP A 32 -0.99 22.60 25.97
N GLU A 33 -1.25 23.66 25.21
CA GLU A 33 -2.07 23.59 23.99
C GLU A 33 -1.36 22.78 22.90
N TYR A 34 -0.05 22.99 22.73
CA TYR A 34 0.77 22.23 21.81
C TYR A 34 0.73 20.72 22.13
N ARG A 35 0.87 20.33 23.41
CA ARG A 35 0.80 18.91 23.82
C ARG A 35 -0.55 18.28 23.52
N LEU A 36 -1.65 18.98 23.79
CA LEU A 36 -3.00 18.47 23.59
C LEU A 36 -3.28 18.24 22.11
N ASP A 37 -2.95 19.22 21.26
CA ASP A 37 -3.12 19.09 19.81
C ASP A 37 -2.15 18.08 19.20
N TYR A 38 -0.89 18.06 19.64
CA TYR A 38 0.10 17.07 19.20
C TYR A 38 -0.42 15.65 19.44
N ASN A 39 -0.88 15.34 20.66
CA ASN A 39 -1.44 14.04 20.99
C ASN A 39 -2.66 13.70 20.12
N ARG A 40 -3.56 14.67 19.90
CA ARG A 40 -4.74 14.49 19.03
C ARG A 40 -4.37 14.19 17.57
N TYR A 41 -3.35 14.85 17.03
CA TYR A 41 -2.84 14.58 15.68
C TYR A 41 -2.08 13.26 15.60
N MET A 42 -1.36 12.88 16.67
CA MET A 42 -0.66 11.60 16.81
C MET A 42 -1.67 10.43 16.86
N GLU A 43 -2.76 10.57 17.61
CA GLU A 43 -3.85 9.59 17.65
C GLU A 43 -4.51 9.41 16.28
N LYS A 44 -4.78 10.51 15.56
CA LYS A 44 -5.29 10.44 14.19
C LYS A 44 -4.30 9.79 13.23
N LEU A 45 -3.01 10.05 13.38
CA LEU A 45 -1.95 9.38 12.61
C LEU A 45 -1.91 7.87 12.91
N ASN A 46 -1.99 7.50 14.18
CA ASN A 46 -2.00 6.10 14.59
C ASN A 46 -3.26 5.38 14.09
N GLN A 47 -4.43 6.02 14.13
CA GLN A 47 -5.66 5.48 13.54
C GLN A 47 -5.53 5.28 12.02
N ILE A 48 -4.84 6.19 11.31
CA ILE A 48 -4.55 6.02 9.88
C ILE A 48 -3.50 4.91 9.63
N GLN A 49 -2.58 4.66 10.58
CA GLN A 49 -1.59 3.58 10.48
C GLN A 49 -2.18 2.18 10.70
N VAL A 50 -3.29 2.02 11.45
CA VAL A 50 -3.93 0.71 11.64
C VAL A 50 -4.57 0.17 10.33
N VAL A 51 -4.67 0.99 9.27
CA VAL A 51 -5.10 0.57 7.93
C VAL A 51 -3.90 0.35 6.98
N ASP A 52 -2.69 0.15 7.51
CA ASP A 52 -1.60 -0.42 6.72
C ASP A 52 -1.87 -1.92 6.52
N SER A 53 -2.71 -2.22 5.53
CA SER A 53 -2.81 -3.54 4.91
C SER A 53 -1.39 -4.10 4.72
N PRO A 54 -1.14 -5.39 5.01
CA PRO A 54 0.21 -5.94 5.07
C PRO A 54 0.93 -5.58 3.77
N LYS A 55 2.01 -4.79 3.88
CA LYS A 55 2.86 -4.48 2.74
C LYS A 55 3.25 -5.83 2.13
N PRO A 56 2.83 -6.16 0.89
CA PRO A 56 3.31 -7.38 0.27
C PRO A 56 4.83 -7.26 0.24
N ASN A 57 5.52 -8.27 0.77
CA ASN A 57 6.98 -8.31 0.80
C ASN A 57 7.49 -8.35 -0.65
N ILE A 58 7.75 -7.19 -1.24
CA ILE A 58 8.19 -7.07 -2.64
C ILE A 58 9.62 -7.60 -2.81
N ALA A 59 10.36 -7.79 -1.72
CA ALA A 59 11.71 -8.35 -1.72
C ALA A 59 11.79 -9.78 -2.30
N THR A 60 10.72 -10.58 -2.23
CA THR A 60 10.67 -11.88 -2.89
C THR A 60 10.34 -11.75 -4.39
N LEU A 61 9.57 -10.73 -4.77
CA LEU A 61 9.26 -10.41 -6.17
C LEU A 61 10.48 -9.84 -6.91
N GLU A 62 11.32 -9.02 -6.26
CA GLU A 62 12.56 -8.50 -6.86
C GLU A 62 13.60 -9.59 -7.11
N LYS A 63 13.60 -10.67 -6.30
CA LYS A 63 14.45 -11.85 -6.52
C LYS A 63 13.95 -12.73 -7.67
N PHE A 64 12.65 -12.71 -7.95
CA PHE A 64 12.07 -13.30 -9.15
C PHE A 64 12.27 -12.33 -10.33
N GLN A 65 13.49 -12.27 -10.83
CA GLN A 65 13.82 -11.54 -12.05
C GLN A 65 12.87 -12.00 -13.17
N ALA A 66 12.08 -11.10 -13.76
CA ALA A 66 11.07 -11.45 -14.75
C ALA A 66 11.62 -12.28 -15.93
N GLU A 67 12.92 -12.12 -16.23
CA GLU A 67 13.65 -12.88 -17.23
C GLU A 67 13.75 -14.38 -16.88
N SER A 68 13.97 -14.75 -15.62
CA SER A 68 14.08 -16.15 -15.18
C SER A 68 12.72 -16.86 -15.17
N PHE A 69 11.65 -16.13 -14.84
CA PHE A 69 10.29 -16.65 -14.96
C PHE A 69 9.92 -16.88 -16.43
N ARG A 70 10.28 -15.96 -17.32
CA ARG A 70 9.98 -16.06 -18.76
C ARG A 70 10.70 -17.25 -19.41
N THR A 71 11.98 -17.45 -19.11
CA THR A 71 12.74 -18.59 -19.64
C THR A 71 12.19 -19.92 -19.11
N ALA A 72 11.91 -20.01 -17.82
CA ALA A 72 11.29 -21.19 -17.21
C ALA A 72 9.90 -21.49 -17.81
N TYR A 73 9.08 -20.47 -18.07
CA TYR A 73 7.76 -20.65 -18.70
C TYR A 73 7.85 -21.15 -20.14
N LEU A 74 8.81 -20.63 -20.93
CA LEU A 74 9.02 -21.05 -22.32
C LEU A 74 9.48 -22.51 -22.39
N GLN A 75 10.35 -22.94 -21.47
CA GLN A 75 10.85 -24.31 -21.39
C GLN A 75 9.86 -25.30 -20.74
N ALA A 76 8.89 -24.80 -19.96
CA ALA A 76 7.90 -25.62 -19.29
C ALA A 76 6.91 -26.29 -20.26
N ASN A 77 6.54 -27.54 -19.95
CA ASN A 77 5.50 -28.27 -20.64
C ASN A 77 4.09 -27.74 -20.28
N ARG A 78 3.08 -28.13 -21.08
CA ARG A 78 1.69 -27.66 -20.91
C ARG A 78 1.16 -27.85 -19.48
N GLU A 79 1.50 -28.95 -18.83
CA GLU A 79 1.09 -29.24 -17.45
C GLU A 79 1.79 -28.34 -16.44
N GLN A 80 3.09 -28.12 -16.61
CA GLN A 80 3.88 -27.24 -15.75
C GLN A 80 3.43 -25.79 -15.89
N ARG A 81 3.14 -25.32 -17.11
CA ARG A 81 2.54 -24.00 -17.36
C ARG A 81 1.19 -23.86 -16.66
N ARG A 82 0.36 -24.91 -16.67
CA ARG A 82 -0.93 -24.93 -15.97
C ARG A 82 -0.76 -24.89 -14.45
N SER A 83 0.24 -25.60 -13.92
CA SER A 83 0.58 -25.59 -12.49
C SER A 83 1.05 -24.21 -12.03
N MET A 84 1.93 -23.57 -12.82
CA MET A 84 2.41 -22.21 -12.55
C MET A 84 1.27 -21.19 -12.47
N TRP A 85 0.33 -21.23 -13.42
CA TRP A 85 -0.83 -20.32 -13.37
C TRP A 85 -1.76 -20.62 -12.20
N ARG A 86 -1.88 -21.88 -11.78
CA ARG A 86 -2.66 -22.27 -10.60
C ARG A 86 -2.01 -21.86 -9.28
N SER A 87 -0.68 -21.78 -9.22
CA SER A 87 -0.01 -21.28 -8.02
C SER A 87 -0.06 -19.75 -7.91
N LEU A 88 -0.15 -19.05 -9.05
CA LEU A 88 -0.16 -17.58 -9.10
C LEU A 88 -1.57 -17.00 -9.01
N ILE A 89 -2.56 -17.63 -9.66
CA ILE A 89 -3.93 -17.14 -9.72
C ILE A 89 -4.73 -17.85 -8.63
N ARG A 90 -5.26 -17.06 -7.70
CA ARG A 90 -6.14 -17.54 -6.63
C ARG A 90 -7.56 -17.71 -7.14
N GLU A 91 -8.13 -16.65 -7.71
CA GLU A 91 -9.51 -16.62 -8.20
C GLU A 91 -9.65 -15.72 -9.44
N ILE A 92 -10.53 -16.08 -10.37
CA ILE A 92 -10.89 -15.28 -11.54
C ILE A 92 -12.38 -14.98 -11.44
N PHE A 93 -12.75 -13.72 -11.31
CA PHE A 93 -14.13 -13.27 -11.33
C PHE A 93 -14.54 -12.99 -12.78
N ILE A 94 -15.54 -13.75 -13.24
CA ILE A 94 -16.09 -13.65 -14.59
C ILE A 94 -17.53 -13.17 -14.46
N THR A 95 -17.87 -12.08 -15.14
CA THR A 95 -19.24 -11.56 -15.21
C THR A 95 -20.09 -12.48 -16.09
N SER A 96 -21.43 -12.43 -15.94
CA SER A 96 -22.40 -13.21 -16.73
C SER A 96 -22.24 -13.07 -18.26
N ASP A 97 -21.60 -12.01 -18.73
CA ASP A 97 -21.28 -11.76 -20.15
C ASP A 97 -19.95 -12.39 -20.61
N ASN A 98 -19.40 -13.34 -19.84
CA ASN A 98 -18.09 -13.96 -20.06
C ASN A 98 -16.91 -12.95 -20.09
N ARG A 99 -17.06 -11.79 -19.47
CA ARG A 99 -16.00 -10.77 -19.35
C ARG A 99 -15.22 -10.97 -18.05
N ILE A 100 -13.90 -10.84 -18.14
CA ILE A 100 -13.02 -10.91 -16.98
C ILE A 100 -13.14 -9.59 -16.22
N GLU A 101 -13.74 -9.62 -15.03
CA GLU A 101 -13.95 -8.42 -14.21
C GLU A 101 -12.76 -8.18 -13.27
N ARG A 102 -12.23 -9.25 -12.69
CA ARG A 102 -11.11 -9.17 -11.76
C ARG A 102 -10.34 -10.48 -11.71
N ILE A 103 -9.02 -10.38 -11.66
CA ILE A 103 -8.12 -11.51 -11.36
C ILE A 103 -7.50 -11.26 -10.00
N SER A 104 -7.65 -12.23 -9.09
CA SER A 104 -7.00 -12.25 -7.79
C SER A 104 -5.76 -13.15 -7.85
N PHE A 105 -4.62 -12.60 -7.44
CA PHE A 105 -3.36 -13.33 -7.34
C PHE A 105 -3.14 -13.80 -5.89
N ALA A 106 -2.47 -14.94 -5.72
CA ALA A 106 -2.18 -15.55 -4.42
C ALA A 106 -1.07 -14.82 -3.65
#